data_AF-A0AAQ0ZHD6-F1
#
_entry.id   AF-A0AAQ0ZHD6-F1
#
_cell.length_a   1.000
_cell.length_b   1.000
_cell.length_c   1.000
_cell.angle_alpha   90.00
_cell.angle_beta   90.00
_cell.angle_gamma   90.00
#
_symmetry.space_group_name_H-M   'P 1'
#
loop_
_entity.id
_entity.type
_entity.pdbx_description
1 polymer ?
#
loop_
_entity_poly.entity_id
_entity_poly.type
_entity_poly.pdbx_seq_one_letter_code
_entity_poly.pdbx_strand_id
1 'polypeptide(L)'
;MELITTFQTGAVHGAASSGFTVYCRYGLPHLVCLSVNRPDDPFLSLPIDYFKGHDGYFAEQFFYNLHPNLNSSNVLSYVYQYATQTSSIINDLSYDDIVEELAKLVSVNKLQVIPLYD
;
A
#
# COMPACT_ATOMS: atom_id res chain seq x y z
N MET A 1 16.10 15.24 25.07
CA MET A 1 15.59 15.26 23.69
C MET A 1 14.43 14.30 23.68
N GLU A 2 13.22 14.83 23.83
CA GLU A 2 12.01 14.01 23.99
C GLU A 2 11.51 13.60 22.62
N LEU A 3 11.49 12.29 22.36
CA LEU A 3 10.87 11.68 21.20
C LEU A 3 9.37 11.59 21.48
N ILE A 4 8.61 12.48 20.84
CA ILE A 4 7.15 12.41 20.88
C ILE A 4 6.73 11.25 19.96
N THR A 5 6.60 10.08 20.56
CA THR A 5 5.97 8.89 19.99
C THR A 5 4.45 9.04 20.01
N THR A 6 3.85 9.39 18.88
CA THR A 6 2.41 9.18 18.65
C THR A 6 2.21 7.80 18.04
N PHE A 7 2.04 6.81 18.92
CA PHE A 7 1.51 5.49 18.59
C PHE A 7 0.00 5.61 18.31
N GLN A 8 -0.48 5.02 17.21
CA GLN A 8 -1.87 4.60 17.07
C GLN A 8 -1.98 3.09 17.28
N THR A 9 -2.97 2.71 18.09
CA THR A 9 -3.21 1.37 18.64
C THR A 9 -3.79 0.40 17.61
N GLY A 10 -3.14 -0.75 17.44
CA GLY A 10 -3.70 -1.92 16.75
C GLY A 10 -2.67 -2.99 16.42
N ALA A 11 -2.46 -3.94 17.35
CA ALA A 11 -1.70 -5.19 17.24
C ALA A 11 -0.16 -5.11 17.18
N VAL A 12 0.47 -5.59 18.26
CA VAL A 12 1.90 -5.96 18.30
C VAL A 12 2.02 -7.37 17.73
N HIS A 13 2.61 -7.50 16.53
CA HIS A 13 3.17 -8.76 16.06
C HIS A 13 4.67 -8.58 15.79
N GLY A 14 5.48 -9.50 16.31
CA GLY A 14 6.94 -9.50 16.21
C GLY A 14 7.41 -9.50 14.75
N ALA A 15 8.54 -8.81 14.51
CA ALA A 15 9.08 -8.43 13.20
C ALA A 15 8.14 -7.50 12.39
N ALA A 16 8.21 -6.20 12.70
CA ALA A 16 7.75 -5.05 11.92
C ALA A 16 6.90 -5.39 10.67
N SER A 17 5.58 -5.37 10.82
CA SER A 17 4.63 -5.36 9.69
C SER A 17 5.00 -4.23 8.74
N SER A 18 5.71 -4.54 7.66
CA SER A 18 6.35 -3.54 6.82
C SER A 18 5.51 -3.33 5.58
N GLY A 19 4.26 -2.88 5.75
CA GLY A 19 3.30 -2.58 4.69
C GLY A 19 2.09 -1.81 5.21
N PHE A 20 1.15 -1.49 4.31
CA PHE A 20 -0.06 -0.74 4.60
C PHE A 20 -1.29 -1.57 4.28
N THR A 21 -2.24 -1.63 5.20
CA THR A 21 -3.56 -2.19 4.89
C THR A 21 -4.41 -1.10 4.24
N VAL A 22 -4.91 -1.39 3.05
CA VAL A 22 -5.85 -0.54 2.31
C VAL A 22 -7.14 -1.32 2.03
N TYR A 23 -8.26 -0.61 1.91
CA TYR A 23 -9.55 -1.21 1.61
C TYR A 23 -9.97 -0.85 0.19
N CYS A 24 -10.24 -1.85 -0.65
CA CYS A 24 -10.72 -1.62 -2.02
C CYS A 24 -12.14 -1.04 -2.00
N ARG A 25 -12.67 -0.56 -3.13
CA ARG A 25 -14.04 -0.03 -3.24
C ARG A 25 -15.15 -0.88 -2.63
N TYR A 26 -14.95 -2.20 -2.52
CA TYR A 26 -15.93 -3.13 -1.94
C TYR A 26 -15.76 -3.31 -0.42
N GLY A 27 -14.83 -2.60 0.21
CA GLY A 27 -14.54 -2.69 1.64
C GLY A 27 -13.68 -3.89 2.04
N LEU A 28 -13.11 -4.62 1.08
CA LEU A 28 -12.25 -5.77 1.37
C LEU A 28 -10.80 -5.32 1.64
N PRO A 29 -10.14 -5.87 2.69
CA PRO A 29 -8.79 -5.48 3.06
C PRO A 29 -7.74 -6.08 2.12
N HIS A 30 -6.73 -5.28 1.80
CA HIS A 30 -5.56 -5.66 1.00
C HIS A 30 -4.30 -5.13 1.69
N LEU A 31 -3.26 -5.97 1.78
CA LEU A 31 -1.93 -5.56 2.18
C LEU A 31 -1.18 -5.02 0.97
N VAL A 32 -0.66 -3.80 1.10
CA VAL A 32 0.25 -3.18 0.14
C VAL A 32 1.64 -3.14 0.78
N CYS A 33 2.59 -3.89 0.26
CA CYS A 33 3.94 -3.97 0.80
C CYS A 33 4.99 -4.06 -0.31
N LEU A 34 6.22 -3.62 -0.01
CA LEU A 34 7.36 -3.87 -0.89
C LEU A 34 7.62 -5.38 -0.93
N SER A 35 8.08 -5.88 -2.08
CA SER A 35 8.37 -7.31 -2.26
C SER A 35 9.41 -7.84 -1.25
N VAL A 36 10.37 -7.00 -0.86
CA VAL A 36 11.39 -7.34 0.16
C VAL A 36 10.83 -7.41 1.59
N ASN A 37 9.66 -6.80 1.81
CA ASN A 37 8.98 -6.72 3.10
C ASN A 37 7.73 -7.62 3.14
N ARG A 38 7.55 -8.50 2.15
CA ARG A 38 6.46 -9.47 2.15
C ARG A 38 6.56 -10.33 3.41
N PRO A 39 5.49 -10.44 4.22
CA PRO A 39 5.49 -11.34 5.38
C PRO A 39 5.78 -12.78 4.97
N ASP A 40 6.61 -13.47 5.73
CA ASP A 40 6.87 -14.91 5.59
C ASP A 40 5.76 -15.70 6.29
N ASP A 41 4.54 -15.60 5.74
CA ASP A 41 3.35 -16.28 6.24
C ASP A 41 2.82 -17.24 5.16
N PRO A 42 2.79 -18.56 5.41
CA PRO A 42 2.32 -19.55 4.45
C PRO A 42 0.81 -19.47 4.16
N PHE A 43 0.04 -18.81 5.02
CA PHE A 43 -1.40 -18.59 4.82
C PHE A 43 -1.70 -17.28 4.09
N LEU A 44 -0.69 -16.44 3.87
CA LEU A 44 -0.86 -15.19 3.14
C LEU A 44 -1.08 -15.48 1.66
N SER A 45 -2.17 -14.93 1.12
CA SER A 45 -2.50 -14.99 -0.31
C SER A 45 -1.33 -14.55 -1.21
N LEU A 46 -1.35 -15.04 -2.43
CA LEU A 46 -0.42 -14.56 -3.45
C LEU A 46 -0.74 -13.11 -3.83
N PRO A 47 0.26 -12.32 -4.27
CA PRO A 47 -0.01 -10.99 -4.84
C PRO A 47 -0.93 -11.12 -6.05
N ILE A 48 -1.74 -10.10 -6.29
CA ILE A 48 -2.63 -10.06 -7.44
C ILE A 48 -1.80 -9.86 -8.71
N ASP A 49 -1.39 -10.94 -9.38
CA ASP A 49 -0.54 -10.87 -10.58
C ASP A 49 -1.20 -10.12 -11.74
N TYR A 50 -2.53 -10.13 -11.82
CA TYR A 50 -3.27 -9.37 -12.84
C TYR A 50 -3.00 -7.86 -12.78
N PHE A 51 -2.62 -7.32 -11.60
CA PHE A 51 -2.28 -5.91 -11.45
C PHE A 51 -0.98 -5.53 -12.16
N LYS A 52 -0.17 -6.49 -12.59
CA LYS A 52 1.02 -6.24 -13.41
C LYS A 52 0.69 -6.02 -14.89
N GLY A 53 -0.50 -6.43 -15.33
CA GLY A 53 -0.93 -6.32 -16.72
C GLY A 53 -1.04 -4.86 -17.18
N HIS A 54 -0.79 -4.65 -18.48
CA HIS A 54 -0.90 -3.33 -19.13
C HIS A 54 -0.15 -2.21 -18.38
N ASP A 55 1.10 -2.47 -18.01
CA ASP A 55 1.97 -1.52 -17.27
C ASP A 55 1.34 -0.98 -15.98
N GLY A 56 0.61 -1.83 -15.26
CA GLY A 56 0.00 -1.45 -13.99
C GLY A 56 -1.39 -0.82 -14.11
N TYR A 57 -2.00 -0.76 -15.29
CA TYR A 57 -3.33 -0.16 -15.49
C TYR A 57 -4.38 -0.64 -14.47
N PHE A 58 -4.42 -1.94 -14.16
CA PHE A 58 -5.38 -2.46 -13.17
C PHE A 58 -5.02 -2.10 -11.73
N ALA A 59 -3.73 -1.95 -11.41
CA ALA A 59 -3.27 -1.42 -10.13
C ALA A 59 -3.66 0.05 -9.99
N GLU A 60 -3.52 0.83 -11.05
CA GLU A 60 -3.93 2.23 -11.13
C GLU A 60 -5.41 2.39 -10.79
N GLN A 61 -6.27 1.61 -11.47
CA GLN A 61 -7.71 1.60 -11.21
C GLN A 61 -8.03 1.15 -9.77
N PHE A 62 -7.27 0.21 -9.21
CA PHE A 62 -7.43 -0.19 -7.81
C PHE A 62 -7.16 0.98 -6.84
N PHE A 63 -6.06 1.71 -7.02
CA PHE A 63 -5.70 2.84 -6.16
C PHE A 63 -6.64 4.04 -6.31
N TYR A 64 -7.13 4.33 -7.52
CA TYR A 64 -8.17 5.35 -7.72
C TYR A 64 -9.47 5.03 -7.00
N ASN A 65 -9.82 3.74 -6.92
CA ASN A 65 -11.08 3.29 -6.38
C ASN A 65 -10.91 2.69 -4.97
N LEU A 66 -10.04 3.26 -4.14
CA LEU A 66 -10.00 2.89 -2.72
C LEU A 66 -11.28 3.35 -2.01
N HIS A 67 -11.72 2.59 -1.01
CA HIS A 67 -12.93 2.91 -0.26
C HIS A 67 -12.77 4.24 0.51
N PRO A 68 -13.63 5.25 0.30
CA PRO A 68 -13.41 6.60 0.79
C PRO A 68 -13.46 6.72 2.33
N ASN A 69 -14.25 5.87 2.99
CA ASN A 69 -14.46 5.96 4.44
C ASN A 69 -13.65 4.95 5.27
N LEU A 70 -13.12 3.90 4.63
CA LEU A 70 -12.35 2.85 5.33
C LEU A 70 -10.85 3.09 5.23
N ASN A 71 -10.43 3.93 4.28
CA ASN A 71 -9.07 4.41 4.19
C ASN A 71 -8.98 5.83 4.74
N SER A 72 -7.82 6.21 5.25
CA SER A 72 -7.54 7.61 5.54
C SER A 72 -7.45 8.42 4.24
N SER A 73 -7.80 9.71 4.29
CA SER A 73 -7.69 10.60 3.12
C SER A 73 -6.28 10.65 2.52
N ASN A 74 -5.27 10.37 3.35
CA ASN A 74 -3.85 10.45 3.00
C ASN A 74 -3.22 9.06 2.78
N VAL A 75 -4.03 8.00 2.68
CA VAL A 75 -3.53 6.62 2.59
C VAL A 75 -2.54 6.45 1.44
N LEU A 76 -2.82 7.01 0.27
CA LEU A 76 -1.94 6.90 -0.89
C LEU A 76 -0.63 7.65 -0.69
N SER A 77 -0.66 8.81 -0.03
CA SER A 77 0.56 9.54 0.32
C SER A 77 1.46 8.71 1.24
N TYR A 78 0.89 8.01 2.21
CA TYR A 78 1.66 7.14 3.10
C TYR A 78 2.20 5.91 2.37
N VAL A 79 1.38 5.27 1.53
CA VAL A 79 1.81 4.15 0.69
C VAL A 79 2.95 4.58 -0.25
N TYR A 80 2.86 5.77 -0.83
CA TYR A 80 3.89 6.34 -1.71
C TYR A 80 5.19 6.63 -0.97
N GLN A 81 5.14 7.31 0.18
CA GLN A 81 6.33 7.56 1.01
C GLN A 81 7.02 6.26 1.39
N TYR A 82 6.23 5.26 1.75
CA TYR A 82 6.73 3.92 2.04
C TYR A 82 7.34 3.24 0.80
N ALA A 83 6.66 3.26 -0.35
CA ALA A 83 7.12 2.56 -1.55
C ALA A 83 8.39 3.21 -2.15
N THR A 84 8.52 4.52 -2.02
CA THR A 84 9.68 5.30 -2.49
C THR A 84 10.77 5.48 -1.43
N GLN A 85 10.50 5.10 -0.17
CA GLN A 85 11.38 5.34 0.98
C GLN A 85 11.71 6.83 1.17
N THR A 86 10.78 7.72 0.81
CA THR A 86 10.93 9.17 0.90
C THR A 86 10.28 9.71 2.17
N SER A 87 11.01 10.54 2.92
CA SER A 87 10.53 11.17 4.17
C SER A 87 9.84 12.53 3.97
N SER A 88 9.96 13.11 2.78
CA SER A 88 9.45 14.43 2.45
C SER A 88 7.93 14.46 2.31
N ILE A 89 7.33 15.57 2.74
CA ILE A 89 5.91 15.87 2.52
C ILE A 89 5.70 15.97 1.01
N ILE A 90 4.79 15.14 0.48
CA ILE A 90 4.38 15.14 -0.91
C ILE A 90 3.53 16.39 -1.17
N ASN A 91 4.15 17.56 -1.21
CA ASN A 91 3.43 18.82 -1.51
C ASN A 91 3.35 19.10 -3.01
N ASP A 92 4.22 18.49 -3.81
CA ASP A 92 4.38 18.83 -5.23
C ASP A 92 3.78 17.79 -6.20
N LEU A 93 3.36 16.61 -5.72
CA LEU A 93 2.75 15.58 -6.59
C LEU A 93 1.23 15.63 -6.49
N SER A 94 0.57 15.54 -7.64
CA SER A 94 -0.87 15.36 -7.68
C SER A 94 -1.25 13.95 -7.23
N TYR A 95 -2.53 13.77 -6.89
CA TYR A 95 -3.07 12.45 -6.56
C TYR A 95 -2.87 11.46 -7.73
N ASP A 96 -3.05 11.94 -8.96
CA ASP A 96 -2.92 11.14 -10.18
C ASP A 96 -1.47 10.67 -10.37
N ASP A 97 -0.49 11.54 -10.14
CA ASP A 97 0.94 11.20 -10.22
C ASP A 97 1.31 10.11 -9.19
N ILE A 98 0.78 10.22 -7.98
CA ILE A 98 1.01 9.23 -6.92
C ILE A 98 0.45 7.86 -7.35
N VAL A 99 -0.78 7.84 -7.87
CA VAL A 99 -1.44 6.62 -8.31
C VAL A 99 -0.68 5.98 -9.47
N GLU A 100 -0.27 6.76 -10.47
CA GLU A 100 0.48 6.28 -11.63
C GLU A 100 1.83 5.67 -11.21
N GLU A 101 2.57 6.33 -10.32
CA GLU A 101 3.85 5.82 -9.85
C GLU A 101 3.70 4.55 -9.01
N LEU A 102 2.69 4.48 -8.13
CA LEU A 102 2.39 3.26 -7.38
C LEU A 102 2.02 2.11 -8.31
N ALA A 103 1.25 2.36 -9.37
CA ALA A 103 0.89 1.36 -10.37
C ALA A 103 2.12 0.82 -11.12
N LYS A 104 3.05 1.69 -11.52
CA LYS A 104 4.34 1.28 -12.11
C LYS A 104 5.16 0.42 -11.16
N LEU A 105 5.22 0.77 -9.87
CA LEU A 105 5.92 -0.03 -8.88
C LEU A 105 5.30 -1.43 -8.71
N VAL A 106 3.97 -1.54 -8.88
CA VAL A 106 3.27 -2.84 -8.94
C VAL A 106 3.61 -3.59 -10.22
N SER A 107 3.65 -2.93 -11.38
CA SER A 107 3.94 -3.56 -12.67
C SER A 107 5.32 -4.22 -12.71
N VAL A 108 6.32 -3.59 -12.09
CA VAL A 108 7.68 -4.13 -11.96
C VAL A 108 7.89 -5.03 -10.74
N ASN A 109 6.80 -5.41 -10.03
CA ASN A 109 6.83 -6.26 -8.84
C ASN A 109 7.76 -5.72 -7.73
N LYS A 110 7.92 -4.40 -7.63
CA LYS A 110 8.61 -3.75 -6.50
C LYS A 110 7.64 -3.54 -5.33
N LEU A 111 6.39 -3.22 -5.66
CA LEU A 111 5.26 -3.15 -4.73
C LEU A 111 4.29 -4.31 -5.01
N GLN A 112 3.73 -4.90 -3.97
CA GLN A 112 2.77 -6.00 -4.07
C GLN A 112 1.45 -5.56 -3.45
N VAL A 113 0.35 -5.97 -4.06
CA VAL A 113 -1.00 -5.87 -3.48
C VAL A 113 -1.50 -7.28 -3.23
N ILE A 114 -1.80 -7.59 -1.97
CA ILE A 114 -2.11 -8.94 -1.51
C ILE A 114 -3.49 -8.92 -0.81
N PRO A 115 -4.46 -9.73 -1.25
CA PRO A 115 -5.74 -9.89 -0.57
C PRO A 115 -5.55 -10.39 0.88
N LEU A 116 -6.30 -9.81 1.83
CA LEU A 116 -6.34 -10.27 3.24
C LEU A 116 -7.68 -10.90 3.63
N TYR A 117 -8.47 -11.31 2.65
CA TYR A 117 -9.74 -12.00 2.85
C TYR A 117 -9.61 -13.46 2.38
N ASP A 118 -10.37 -14.34 3.03
CA ASP A 118 -10.49 -15.76 2.70
C ASP A 118 -11.31 -16.00 1.42
#